data_AF-A0A6I6GBL6-F1
#
_entry.id   AF-A0A6I6GBL6-F1
#
_cell.length_a   1.000
_cell.length_b   1.000
_cell.length_c   1.000
_cell.angle_alpha   90.00
_cell.angle_beta   90.00
_cell.angle_gamma   90.00
#
_symmetry.space_group_name_H-M   'P 1'
#
loop_
_entity.id
_entity.type
_entity.pdbx_description
1 polymer ?
#
loop_
_entity_poly.entity_id
_entity_poly.type
_entity_poly.pdbx_seq_one_letter_code
_entity_poly.pdbx_strand_id
1 'polypeptide(L)'
;MQQPLSLSLYEYFLSDRIADIVPLQPANAQGIFKWLATQPIFGWHRQHNFCEARAEAASLLLKHAGIPHAKCWVFGAAFLRKGYVGGLLNNWNYHVAVAVPVLEQGQLCWWILDPAACTAPIPMLQWAEAATAYPHSYHCIRQPQYFIFPDRKPYKKDWYKRNQRNYRWTIQGLAGIYSRNSIGRAKLAFCKKTIRGYKQAFEQLAPLLTADVQAK
;
A
#
# COMPACT_ATOMS: atom_id res chain seq x y z
N MET A 1 -19.19 9.39 28.47
CA MET A 1 -19.09 9.75 27.03
C MET A 1 -19.15 8.46 26.23
N GLN A 2 -20.09 8.32 25.30
CA GLN A 2 -20.11 7.18 24.39
C GLN A 2 -18.99 7.36 23.36
N GLN A 3 -18.15 6.34 23.17
CA GLN A 3 -17.18 6.36 22.08
C GLN A 3 -17.96 6.32 20.75
N PRO A 4 -17.59 7.16 19.76
CA PRO A 4 -18.24 7.13 18.46
C PRO A 4 -18.10 5.73 17.85
N LEU A 5 -19.18 5.25 17.22
CA LEU A 5 -19.17 3.99 16.50
C LEU A 5 -18.19 4.10 15.32
N SER A 6 -17.19 3.22 15.30
CA SER A 6 -16.25 3.17 14.18
C SER A 6 -16.94 2.67 12.91
N LEU A 7 -16.63 3.30 11.78
CA LEU A 7 -17.16 2.90 10.46
C LEU A 7 -16.49 1.62 9.91
N SER A 8 -15.28 1.33 10.38
CA SER A 8 -14.46 0.22 9.90
C SER A 8 -14.03 -0.70 11.04
N LEU A 9 -14.19 -2.00 10.87
CA LEU A 9 -13.85 -3.01 11.86
C LEU A 9 -12.48 -3.64 11.55
N TYR A 10 -11.63 -3.79 12.57
CA TYR A 10 -10.36 -4.50 12.40
C TYR A 10 -10.60 -6.01 12.26
N GLU A 11 -10.12 -6.59 11.15
CA GLU A 11 -10.27 -8.01 10.86
C GLU A 11 -9.04 -8.79 11.31
N TYR A 12 -9.12 -9.34 12.53
CA TYR A 12 -8.02 -10.07 13.17
C TYR A 12 -7.59 -11.31 12.38
N PHE A 13 -8.51 -12.05 11.75
CA PHE A 13 -8.17 -13.28 11.03
C PHE A 13 -7.41 -13.03 9.73
N LEU A 14 -7.63 -11.86 9.11
CA LEU A 14 -6.87 -11.44 7.94
C LEU A 14 -5.59 -10.71 8.32
N SER A 15 -5.38 -10.36 9.59
CA SER A 15 -4.24 -9.56 10.01
C SER A 15 -3.03 -10.44 10.36
N ASP A 16 -1.87 -10.07 9.85
CA ASP A 16 -0.61 -10.71 10.24
C ASP A 16 -0.10 -10.13 11.56
N ARG A 17 0.47 -11.00 12.41
CA ARG A 17 1.32 -10.55 13.52
C ARG A 17 2.70 -10.23 12.98
N ILE A 18 3.14 -8.99 13.15
CA ILE A 18 4.46 -8.53 12.74
C ILE A 18 5.26 -8.32 14.04
N ALA A 19 6.22 -9.20 14.29
CA ALA A 19 7.08 -9.18 15.48
C ALA A 19 8.32 -8.30 15.26
N ASP A 20 9.01 -7.97 16.36
CA ASP A 20 10.33 -7.31 16.37
C ASP A 20 10.40 -5.99 15.61
N ILE A 21 9.35 -5.19 15.77
CA ILE A 21 9.21 -3.90 15.10
C ILE A 21 9.92 -2.81 15.90
N VAL A 22 10.82 -2.10 15.25
CA VAL A 22 11.36 -0.82 15.75
C VAL A 22 10.45 0.31 15.27
N PRO A 23 9.69 0.98 16.15
CA PRO A 23 8.81 2.06 15.71
C PRO A 23 9.61 3.30 15.28
N LEU A 24 9.07 4.03 14.31
CA LEU A 24 9.54 5.34 13.92
C LEU A 24 9.04 6.42 14.87
N GLN A 25 9.75 7.54 14.92
CA GLN A 25 9.20 8.78 15.47
C GLN A 25 8.20 9.39 14.48
N PRO A 26 7.14 10.09 14.93
CA PRO A 26 6.16 10.73 14.05
C PRO A 26 6.79 11.64 12.99
N ALA A 27 7.85 12.37 13.35
CA ALA A 27 8.60 13.24 12.43
C ALA A 27 9.22 12.47 11.26
N ASN A 28 9.70 11.24 11.49
CA ASN A 28 10.29 10.40 10.45
C ASN A 28 9.21 9.89 9.49
N ALA A 29 8.07 9.45 10.02
CA ALA A 29 6.92 9.06 9.19
C ALA A 29 6.43 10.23 8.31
N GLN A 30 6.38 11.45 8.88
CA GLN A 30 6.04 12.67 8.16
C GLN A 30 7.06 13.01 7.05
N GLY A 31 8.35 12.81 7.31
CA GLY A 31 9.43 12.99 6.34
C GLY A 31 9.30 12.03 5.15
N ILE A 32 9.09 10.74 5.43
CA ILE A 32 8.89 9.71 4.40
C ILE A 32 7.64 10.01 3.58
N PHE A 33 6.54 10.40 4.22
CA PHE A 33 5.30 10.77 3.54
C PHE A 33 5.53 11.91 2.55
N LYS A 34 6.16 13.00 3.00
CA LYS A 34 6.44 14.17 2.15
C LYS A 34 7.33 13.77 0.97
N TRP A 35 8.35 12.95 1.22
CA TRP A 35 9.22 12.45 0.15
C TRP A 35 8.45 11.62 -0.88
N LEU A 36 7.59 10.69 -0.44
CA LEU A 36 6.77 9.89 -1.35
C LEU A 36 5.82 10.76 -2.18
N ALA A 37 5.21 11.76 -1.56
CA ALA A 37 4.27 12.67 -2.21
C ALA A 37 4.92 13.50 -3.34
N THR A 38 6.21 13.81 -3.24
CA THR A 38 6.94 14.55 -4.28
C THR A 38 7.39 13.68 -5.45
N GLN A 39 7.32 12.35 -5.35
CA GLN A 39 7.77 11.45 -6.42
C GLN A 39 6.69 11.30 -7.52
N PRO A 40 6.90 11.86 -8.73
CA PRO A 40 5.89 11.85 -9.79
C PRO A 40 5.58 10.44 -10.32
N ILE A 41 6.51 9.50 -10.17
CA ILE A 41 6.40 8.14 -10.69
C ILE A 41 5.18 7.37 -10.15
N PHE A 42 4.74 7.69 -8.93
CA PHE A 42 3.60 7.05 -8.30
C PHE A 42 2.27 7.49 -8.94
N GLY A 43 2.23 8.70 -9.50
CA GLY A 43 1.02 9.29 -10.08
C GLY A 43 -0.15 9.26 -9.09
N TRP A 44 0.06 9.83 -7.90
CA TRP A 44 -0.89 9.84 -6.77
C TRP A 44 -2.27 10.41 -7.12
N HIS A 45 -2.37 11.27 -8.14
CA HIS A 45 -3.64 11.77 -8.68
C HIS A 45 -4.56 10.67 -9.26
N ARG A 46 -4.04 9.46 -9.54
CA ARG A 46 -4.81 8.33 -10.10
C ARG A 46 -5.38 7.46 -8.99
N GLN A 47 -6.32 8.00 -8.22
CA GLN A 47 -6.88 7.34 -7.03
C GLN A 47 -7.62 6.04 -7.36
N HIS A 48 -8.35 5.98 -8.48
CA HIS A 48 -9.26 4.86 -8.78
C HIS A 48 -8.60 3.52 -9.11
N ASN A 49 -7.32 3.49 -9.48
CA ASN A 49 -6.65 2.28 -9.94
C ASN A 49 -5.20 2.24 -9.45
N PHE A 50 -4.59 1.05 -9.46
CA PHE A 50 -3.16 0.83 -9.21
C PHE A 50 -2.70 1.12 -7.76
N CYS A 51 -3.61 1.11 -6.79
CA CYS A 51 -3.26 1.25 -5.38
C CYS A 51 -2.26 0.16 -4.94
N GLU A 52 -2.39 -1.07 -5.46
CA GLU A 52 -1.47 -2.17 -5.17
C GLU A 52 -0.07 -1.92 -5.71
N ALA A 53 0.02 -1.34 -6.92
CA ALA A 53 1.30 -0.99 -7.51
C ALA A 53 1.98 0.16 -6.74
N ARG A 54 1.22 1.17 -6.31
CA ARG A 54 1.77 2.26 -5.49
C ARG A 54 2.22 1.77 -4.12
N ALA A 55 1.39 0.95 -3.45
CA ALA A 55 1.71 0.39 -2.15
C ALA A 55 2.91 -0.56 -2.21
N GLU A 56 3.02 -1.41 -3.24
CA GLU A 56 4.23 -2.24 -3.44
C GLU A 56 5.46 -1.39 -3.75
N ALA A 57 5.34 -0.41 -4.64
CA ALA A 57 6.46 0.47 -4.99
C ALA A 57 7.01 1.17 -3.74
N ALA A 58 6.14 1.73 -2.92
CA ALA A 58 6.54 2.35 -1.66
C ALA A 58 7.16 1.33 -0.70
N SER A 59 6.54 0.16 -0.56
CA SER A 59 7.07 -0.95 0.26
C SER A 59 8.47 -1.40 -0.17
N LEU A 60 8.74 -1.52 -1.48
CA LEU A 60 10.06 -1.87 -2.00
C LEU A 60 11.12 -0.81 -1.66
N LEU A 61 10.76 0.48 -1.71
CA LEU A 61 11.66 1.57 -1.32
C LEU A 61 11.95 1.55 0.19
N LEU A 62 10.92 1.40 1.02
CA LEU A 62 11.09 1.28 2.48
C LEU A 62 11.93 0.06 2.85
N LYS A 63 11.71 -1.07 2.17
CA LYS A 63 12.52 -2.28 2.34
C LYS A 63 13.98 -2.02 2.01
N HIS A 64 14.27 -1.32 0.92
CA HIS A 64 15.63 -0.98 0.52
C HIS A 64 16.30 -0.05 1.54
N ALA A 65 15.57 0.94 2.07
CA ALA A 65 16.04 1.86 3.09
C ALA A 65 16.14 1.25 4.50
N GLY A 66 15.82 -0.04 4.69
CA GLY A 66 15.83 -0.69 6.00
C GLY A 66 14.73 -0.20 6.95
N ILE A 67 13.68 0.44 6.42
CA ILE A 67 12.60 1.01 7.22
C ILE A 67 11.54 -0.08 7.49
N PRO A 68 11.18 -0.33 8.77
CA PRO A 68 10.14 -1.28 9.10
C PRO A 68 8.80 -0.78 8.58
N HIS A 69 8.06 -1.67 7.91
CA HIS A 69 6.79 -1.33 7.28
C HIS A 69 5.94 -2.58 7.05
N ALA A 70 4.68 -2.33 6.74
CA ALA A 70 3.65 -3.29 6.44
C ALA A 70 2.76 -2.77 5.32
N LYS A 71 1.69 -3.49 5.00
CA LYS A 71 0.61 -2.97 4.17
C LYS A 71 -0.68 -3.00 4.93
N CYS A 72 -1.42 -1.90 4.87
CA CYS A 72 -2.77 -1.86 5.35
C CYS A 72 -3.73 -2.03 4.18
N TRP A 73 -4.74 -2.85 4.38
CA TRP A 73 -5.83 -3.08 3.45
C TRP A 73 -7.13 -2.66 4.10
N VAL A 74 -8.02 -2.10 3.30
CA VAL A 74 -9.41 -1.84 3.68
C VAL A 74 -10.31 -2.46 2.61
N PHE A 75 -11.42 -3.06 3.01
CA PHE A 75 -12.34 -3.79 2.14
C PHE A 75 -13.78 -3.40 2.43
N GLY A 76 -14.59 -3.31 1.38
CA GLY A 76 -16.04 -3.23 1.54
C GLY A 76 -16.58 -4.55 2.10
N ALA A 77 -17.53 -4.48 3.04
CA ALA A 77 -18.16 -5.67 3.64
C ALA A 77 -18.74 -6.60 2.58
N ALA A 78 -19.45 -6.03 1.60
CA ALA A 78 -20.09 -6.77 0.50
C ALA A 78 -19.08 -7.50 -0.39
N PHE A 79 -17.83 -7.02 -0.45
CA PHE A 79 -16.76 -7.67 -1.20
C PHE A 79 -16.18 -8.86 -0.45
N LEU A 80 -16.01 -8.78 0.88
CA LEU A 80 -15.47 -9.87 1.67
C LEU A 80 -16.49 -10.96 1.98
N ARG A 81 -17.75 -10.60 2.23
CA ARG A 81 -18.78 -11.52 2.73
C ARG A 81 -20.07 -11.35 1.94
N LYS A 82 -20.52 -12.43 1.31
CA LYS A 82 -21.79 -12.45 0.56
C LYS A 82 -22.95 -12.14 1.51
N GLY A 83 -23.82 -11.19 1.12
CA GLY A 83 -25.01 -10.80 1.90
C GLY A 83 -24.77 -9.73 2.95
N TYR A 84 -23.54 -9.22 3.11
CA TYR A 84 -23.24 -8.11 4.03
C TYR A 84 -23.45 -6.76 3.33
N VAL A 85 -23.94 -5.78 4.09
CA VAL A 85 -24.05 -4.38 3.65
C VAL A 85 -22.83 -3.61 4.16
N GLY A 86 -22.14 -2.92 3.26
CA GLY A 86 -20.95 -2.12 3.56
C GLY A 86 -20.07 -1.98 2.32
N GLY A 87 -19.48 -0.80 2.14
CA GLY A 87 -18.73 -0.45 0.93
C GLY A 87 -17.77 0.70 1.16
N LEU A 88 -16.81 0.82 0.26
CA LEU A 88 -15.81 1.88 0.28
C LEU A 88 -16.23 3.05 -0.63
N LEU A 89 -15.59 4.20 -0.42
CA LEU A 89 -15.71 5.33 -1.33
C LEU A 89 -15.27 4.93 -2.75
N ASN A 90 -15.73 5.69 -3.75
CA ASN A 90 -15.38 5.50 -5.16
C ASN A 90 -15.73 4.11 -5.73
N ASN A 91 -16.69 3.41 -5.11
CA ASN A 91 -17.08 2.04 -5.45
C ASN A 91 -15.90 1.05 -5.45
N TRP A 92 -14.92 1.26 -4.57
CA TRP A 92 -13.83 0.32 -4.41
C TRP A 92 -14.29 -0.96 -3.70
N ASN A 93 -13.83 -2.10 -4.20
CA ASN A 93 -13.94 -3.37 -3.49
C ASN A 93 -12.96 -3.43 -2.32
N TYR A 94 -11.77 -2.88 -2.54
CA TYR A 94 -10.70 -2.74 -1.55
C TYR A 94 -9.80 -1.56 -1.92
N HIS A 95 -9.04 -1.09 -0.94
CA HIS A 95 -7.94 -0.17 -1.13
C HIS A 95 -6.74 -0.61 -0.28
N VAL A 96 -5.52 -0.26 -0.73
CA VAL A 96 -4.27 -0.65 -0.06
C VAL A 96 -3.27 0.49 -0.08
N ALA A 97 -2.56 0.61 1.04
CA ALA A 97 -1.46 1.54 1.21
C ALA A 97 -0.34 0.91 2.04
N VAL A 98 0.84 1.50 1.98
CA VAL A 98 1.94 1.11 2.86
C VAL A 98 1.73 1.72 4.25
N ALA A 99 2.07 0.97 5.29
CA ALA A 99 1.97 1.40 6.68
C ALA A 99 3.34 1.35 7.34
N VAL A 100 3.64 2.31 8.19
CA VAL A 100 4.84 2.33 9.03
C VAL A 100 4.45 2.31 10.51
N PRO A 101 5.22 1.62 11.36
CA PRO A 101 5.01 1.63 12.79
C PRO A 101 5.54 2.94 13.37
N VAL A 102 4.75 3.60 14.21
CA VAL A 102 5.07 4.88 14.84
C VAL A 102 4.85 4.77 16.34
N LEU A 103 5.77 5.32 17.14
CA LEU A 103 5.59 5.45 18.58
C LEU A 103 4.88 6.78 18.87
N GLU A 104 3.62 6.72 19.24
CA GLU A 104 2.79 7.88 19.54
C GLU A 104 2.31 7.78 20.99
N GLN A 105 2.66 8.77 21.82
CA GLN A 105 2.28 8.79 23.26
C GLN A 105 2.67 7.50 24.02
N GLY A 106 3.79 6.87 23.63
CA GLY A 106 4.26 5.63 24.24
C GLY A 106 3.55 4.36 23.73
N GLN A 107 2.63 4.48 22.78
CA GLN A 107 1.94 3.36 22.16
C GLN A 107 2.41 3.13 20.72
N LEU A 108 2.47 1.87 20.32
CA LEU A 108 2.77 1.48 18.95
C LEU A 108 1.49 1.66 18.11
N CYS A 109 1.55 2.59 17.17
CA CYS A 109 0.48 2.88 16.22
C CYS A 109 0.94 2.60 14.78
N TRP A 110 0.06 2.08 13.94
CA TRP A 110 0.33 1.99 12.51
C TRP A 110 -0.15 3.25 11.81
N TRP A 111 0.76 3.96 11.15
CA TRP A 111 0.44 5.12 10.34
C TRP A 111 0.52 4.79 8.86
N ILE A 112 -0.43 5.28 8.08
CA ILE A 112 -0.54 5.01 6.64
C ILE A 112 0.16 6.10 5.84
N LEU A 113 0.93 5.68 4.84
CA LEU A 113 1.57 6.57 3.88
C LEU A 113 0.84 6.46 2.53
N ASP A 114 -0.19 7.27 2.34
CA ASP A 114 -1.00 7.25 1.11
C ASP A 114 -1.30 8.66 0.56
N PRO A 115 -0.36 9.29 -0.15
CA PRO A 115 -0.58 10.59 -0.77
C PRO A 115 -1.72 10.63 -1.81
N ALA A 116 -2.26 9.47 -2.24
CA ALA A 116 -3.46 9.47 -3.08
C ALA A 116 -4.72 9.75 -2.27
N ALA A 117 -4.78 9.40 -0.98
CA ALA A 117 -6.00 9.52 -0.17
C ALA A 117 -5.92 10.59 0.93
N CYS A 118 -4.71 10.95 1.38
CA CYS A 118 -4.51 11.91 2.46
C CYS A 118 -3.39 12.93 2.16
N THR A 119 -3.35 14.02 2.93
CA THR A 119 -2.35 15.10 2.80
C THR A 119 -1.19 14.97 3.80
N ALA A 120 -1.30 14.05 4.76
CA ALA A 120 -0.32 13.75 5.79
C ALA A 120 -0.42 12.25 6.15
N PRO A 121 0.62 11.63 6.76
CA PRO A 121 0.47 10.30 7.30
C PRO A 121 -0.54 10.35 8.45
N ILE A 122 -1.45 9.37 8.49
CA ILE A 122 -2.52 9.31 9.49
C ILE A 122 -2.61 7.91 10.09
N PRO A 123 -3.14 7.75 11.31
CA PRO A 123 -3.40 6.44 11.89
C PRO A 123 -4.23 5.53 10.98
N MET A 124 -3.93 4.24 11.01
CA MET A 124 -4.57 3.20 10.22
C MET A 124 -6.09 3.23 10.30
N LEU A 125 -6.64 3.36 11.51
CA LEU A 125 -8.08 3.41 11.72
C LEU A 125 -8.68 4.63 11.01
N GLN A 126 -8.09 5.81 11.19
CA GLN A 126 -8.54 7.04 10.55
C GLN A 126 -8.49 6.94 9.02
N TRP A 127 -7.44 6.34 8.45
CA TRP A 127 -7.37 6.09 7.00
C TRP A 127 -8.45 5.12 6.52
N ALA A 128 -8.68 4.02 7.24
CA ALA A 128 -9.69 3.04 6.89
C ALA A 128 -11.10 3.63 6.95
N GLU A 129 -11.40 4.44 7.97
CA GLU A 129 -12.67 5.17 8.09
C GLU A 129 -12.82 6.20 6.97
N ALA A 130 -11.77 6.95 6.64
CA ALA A 130 -11.78 7.90 5.53
C ALA A 130 -12.01 7.24 4.16
N ALA A 131 -11.65 5.97 4.00
CA ALA A 131 -11.92 5.19 2.79
C ALA A 131 -13.32 4.53 2.78
N THR A 132 -14.06 4.56 3.89
CA THR A 132 -15.32 3.83 4.09
C THR A 132 -16.53 4.71 3.72
N ALA A 133 -17.39 4.24 2.81
CA ALA A 133 -18.62 4.95 2.44
C ALA A 133 -19.80 4.58 3.36
N TYR A 134 -19.87 3.31 3.76
CA TYR A 134 -20.92 2.77 4.62
C TYR A 134 -20.32 1.96 5.77
N PRO A 135 -20.92 1.99 6.97
CA PRO A 135 -20.45 1.20 8.11
C PRO A 135 -20.24 -0.28 7.77
N HIS A 136 -19.46 -0.96 8.61
CA HIS A 136 -19.12 -2.39 8.52
C HIS A 136 -18.09 -2.77 7.46
N SER A 137 -17.34 -1.80 6.91
CA SER A 137 -16.14 -2.13 6.15
C SER A 137 -15.08 -2.74 7.07
N TYR A 138 -14.10 -3.44 6.51
CA TYR A 138 -13.08 -4.14 7.28
C TYR A 138 -11.70 -3.61 6.93
N HIS A 139 -10.80 -3.51 7.90
CA HIS A 139 -9.39 -3.23 7.63
C HIS A 139 -8.47 -4.23 8.32
N CYS A 140 -7.29 -4.45 7.74
CA CYS A 140 -6.30 -5.36 8.30
C CYS A 140 -4.89 -4.93 7.94
N ILE A 141 -3.92 -5.43 8.71
CA ILE A 141 -2.51 -5.27 8.43
C ILE A 141 -1.90 -6.57 7.90
N ARG A 142 -1.11 -6.49 6.84
CA ARG A 142 -0.40 -7.62 6.24
C ARG A 142 1.09 -7.33 6.22
N GLN A 143 1.89 -8.39 6.26
CA GLN A 143 3.31 -8.29 5.93
C GLN A 143 3.51 -7.56 4.59
N PRO A 144 4.67 -6.91 4.37
CA PRO A 144 4.91 -6.05 3.21
C PRO A 144 4.93 -6.77 1.84
N GLN A 145 4.58 -8.05 1.80
CA GLN A 145 4.50 -8.85 0.58
C GLN A 145 3.39 -8.33 -0.35
N TYR A 146 3.52 -8.62 -1.65
CA TYR A 146 2.65 -8.02 -2.68
C TYR A 146 1.15 -8.30 -2.52
N PHE A 147 0.73 -9.51 -2.13
CA PHE A 147 -0.69 -9.94 -2.16
C PHE A 147 -1.21 -10.46 -0.82
N ILE A 148 -2.49 -10.16 -0.54
CA ILE A 148 -3.23 -10.55 0.67
C ILE A 148 -3.45 -12.07 0.76
N PHE A 149 -3.80 -12.73 -0.35
CA PHE A 149 -4.27 -14.11 -0.34
C PHE A 149 -3.12 -15.08 -0.69
N PRO A 150 -2.65 -15.89 0.27
CA PRO A 150 -1.60 -16.87 0.07
C PRO A 150 -2.14 -18.21 -0.45
N ASP A 151 -3.26 -18.25 -1.18
CA ASP A 151 -4.06 -19.46 -1.50
C ASP A 151 -3.30 -20.61 -2.18
N ARG A 152 -2.02 -20.43 -2.49
CA ARG A 152 -1.08 -21.54 -2.56
C ARG A 152 0.18 -21.22 -1.76
N LYS A 153 0.56 -22.15 -0.87
CA LYS A 153 1.96 -22.27 -0.39
C LYS A 153 2.83 -22.19 -1.65
N PRO A 154 3.70 -21.18 -1.81
CA PRO A 154 4.66 -21.23 -2.88
C PRO A 154 5.48 -22.50 -2.66
N TYR A 155 5.54 -23.39 -3.67
CA TYR A 155 6.57 -24.41 -3.66
C TYR A 155 7.89 -23.67 -3.45
N LYS A 156 8.63 -24.02 -2.38
CA LYS A 156 9.86 -23.35 -1.92
C LYS A 156 10.82 -22.98 -3.06
N LYS A 157 10.77 -23.70 -4.18
CA LYS A 157 11.63 -23.52 -5.35
C LYS A 157 11.32 -22.32 -6.26
N ASP A 158 10.18 -21.63 -6.17
CA ASP A 158 9.78 -20.60 -7.15
C ASP A 158 9.44 -19.21 -6.56
N TRP A 159 9.77 -18.95 -5.30
CA TRP A 159 9.46 -17.68 -4.63
C TRP A 159 10.01 -16.45 -5.38
N TYR A 160 11.20 -16.58 -6.00
CA TYR A 160 11.87 -15.53 -6.77
C TYR A 160 11.08 -15.13 -8.03
N LYS A 161 10.38 -16.08 -8.69
CA LYS A 161 9.54 -15.80 -9.88
C LYS A 161 8.31 -14.97 -9.52
N ARG A 162 7.78 -15.13 -8.31
CA ARG A 162 6.66 -14.31 -7.80
C ARG A 162 7.14 -12.89 -7.54
N ASN A 163 8.29 -12.69 -6.90
CA ASN A 163 8.88 -11.36 -6.69
C ASN A 163 9.20 -10.64 -8.00
N GLN A 164 9.73 -11.34 -9.00
CA GLN A 164 9.95 -10.75 -10.33
C GLN A 164 8.64 -10.38 -11.04
N ARG A 165 7.60 -11.23 -10.92
CA ARG A 165 6.29 -10.95 -11.51
C ARG A 165 5.60 -9.76 -10.82
N ASN A 166 5.67 -9.73 -9.49
CA ASN A 166 5.21 -8.64 -8.65
C ASN A 166 5.88 -7.33 -9.05
N TYR A 167 7.21 -7.30 -9.12
CA TYR A 167 7.95 -6.12 -9.55
C TYR A 167 7.56 -5.67 -10.97
N ARG A 168 7.41 -6.60 -11.92
CA ARG A 168 6.92 -6.25 -13.28
C ARG A 168 5.53 -5.62 -13.24
N TRP A 169 4.61 -6.16 -12.43
CA TRP A 169 3.26 -5.60 -12.25
C TRP A 169 3.29 -4.24 -11.56
N THR A 170 4.17 -4.04 -10.57
CA THR A 170 4.43 -2.74 -9.95
C THR A 170 4.79 -1.71 -11.00
N ILE A 171 5.84 -1.99 -11.80
CA ILE A 171 6.31 -1.03 -12.82
C ILE A 171 5.22 -0.78 -13.87
N GLN A 172 4.46 -1.79 -14.28
CA GLN A 172 3.33 -1.62 -15.20
C GLN A 172 2.23 -0.72 -14.60
N GLY A 173 1.89 -0.93 -13.33
CA GLY A 173 0.89 -0.14 -12.62
C GLY A 173 1.34 1.31 -12.42
N LEU A 174 2.61 1.54 -12.07
CA LEU A 174 3.19 2.89 -12.02
C LEU A 174 3.12 3.58 -13.40
N ALA A 175 3.39 2.85 -14.48
CA ALA A 175 3.21 3.33 -15.85
C ALA A 175 1.74 3.50 -16.27
N GLY A 176 0.76 3.19 -15.40
CA GLY A 176 -0.67 3.32 -15.68
C GLY A 176 -1.21 2.28 -16.66
N ILE A 177 -0.57 1.12 -16.78
CA ILE A 177 -0.97 0.06 -17.71
C ILE A 177 -1.68 -1.08 -16.97
N TYR A 178 -2.99 -1.21 -17.21
CA TYR A 178 -3.83 -2.24 -16.59
C TYR A 178 -3.98 -3.48 -17.49
N SER A 179 -3.14 -4.49 -17.29
CA SER A 179 -3.01 -5.64 -18.21
C SER A 179 -4.15 -6.67 -18.18
N ARG A 180 -5.20 -6.45 -17.37
CA ARG A 180 -6.35 -7.37 -17.25
C ARG A 180 -7.38 -7.26 -18.39
N ASN A 181 -7.34 -6.20 -19.20
CA ASN A 181 -8.22 -6.05 -20.37
C ASN A 181 -7.44 -6.04 -21.69
N SER A 182 -8.16 -6.16 -22.82
CA SER A 182 -7.56 -6.19 -24.17
C SER A 182 -6.72 -4.95 -24.47
N ILE A 183 -7.21 -3.76 -24.11
CA ILE A 183 -6.52 -2.48 -24.30
C ILE A 183 -5.18 -2.46 -23.54
N GLY A 184 -5.18 -2.88 -22.28
CA GLY A 184 -3.97 -2.93 -21.47
C GLY A 184 -2.96 -3.96 -21.96
N ARG A 185 -3.42 -5.12 -22.45
CA ARG A 185 -2.55 -6.10 -23.10
C ARG A 185 -1.90 -5.53 -24.36
N ALA A 186 -2.66 -4.79 -25.19
CA ALA A 186 -2.10 -4.08 -26.33
C ALA A 186 -1.07 -3.03 -25.88
N LYS A 187 -1.38 -2.22 -24.87
CA LYS A 187 -0.42 -1.25 -24.28
C LYS A 187 0.86 -1.93 -23.79
N LEU A 188 0.81 -3.12 -23.20
CA LEU A 188 2.03 -3.85 -22.83
C LEU A 188 2.89 -4.22 -24.04
N ALA A 189 2.28 -4.58 -25.17
CA ALA A 189 2.99 -4.93 -26.38
C ALA A 189 3.68 -3.71 -27.02
N PHE A 190 2.99 -2.57 -27.06
CA PHE A 190 3.43 -1.37 -27.77
C PHE A 190 4.17 -0.34 -26.90
N CYS A 191 3.89 -0.24 -25.60
CA CYS A 191 4.47 0.75 -24.69
C CYS A 191 5.70 0.23 -23.92
N LYS A 192 6.48 -0.70 -24.51
CA LYS A 192 7.67 -1.28 -23.86
C LYS A 192 8.71 -0.23 -23.45
N LYS A 193 8.89 0.81 -24.27
CA LYS A 193 9.80 1.94 -23.97
C LYS A 193 9.37 2.69 -22.71
N THR A 194 8.07 2.97 -22.57
CA THR A 194 7.49 3.61 -21.38
C THR A 194 7.75 2.78 -20.13
N ILE A 195 7.47 1.48 -20.16
CA ILE A 195 7.69 0.57 -19.02
C ILE A 195 9.17 0.55 -18.62
N ARG A 196 10.09 0.53 -19.60
CA ARG A 196 11.54 0.59 -19.34
C ARG A 196 11.93 1.90 -18.67
N GLY A 197 11.39 3.04 -19.13
CA GLY A 197 11.63 4.35 -18.52
C GLY A 197 11.17 4.41 -17.07
N TYR A 198 9.95 3.92 -16.77
CA TYR A 198 9.46 3.82 -15.40
C TYR A 198 10.32 2.89 -14.53
N LYS A 199 10.79 1.76 -15.07
CA LYS A 199 11.72 0.88 -14.35
C LYS A 199 13.00 1.62 -13.95
N GLN A 200 13.64 2.28 -14.91
CA GLN A 200 14.88 3.04 -14.69
C GLN A 200 14.69 4.16 -13.68
N ALA A 201 13.62 4.95 -13.82
CA ALA A 201 13.29 6.01 -12.89
C ALA A 201 13.03 5.47 -11.47
N PHE A 202 12.31 4.34 -11.33
CA PHE A 202 12.08 3.73 -10.03
C PHE A 202 13.37 3.23 -9.37
N GLU A 203 14.26 2.60 -10.15
CA GLU A 203 15.54 2.10 -9.66
C GLU A 203 16.47 3.22 -9.18
N GLN A 204 16.32 4.44 -9.71
CA GLN A 204 17.05 5.64 -9.25
C GLN A 204 16.52 6.22 -7.94
N LEU A 205 15.29 5.87 -7.51
CA LEU A 205 14.69 6.44 -6.29
C LEU A 205 15.19 5.80 -4.99
N ALA A 206 15.57 4.53 -5.02
CA ALA A 206 15.91 3.77 -3.81
C ALA A 206 17.12 4.35 -3.04
N PRO A 207 18.22 4.77 -3.71
CA PRO A 207 19.33 5.44 -3.04
C PRO A 207 18.93 6.78 -2.41
N LEU A 208 18.02 7.53 -3.04
CA LEU A 208 17.63 8.87 -2.61
C LEU A 208 16.88 8.84 -1.28
N LEU A 209 15.93 7.91 -1.11
CA LEU A 209 15.21 7.76 0.15
C LEU A 209 16.16 7.41 1.30
N THR A 210 17.15 6.56 1.05
CA THR A 210 18.13 6.15 2.06
C THR A 210 18.97 7.35 2.53
N ALA A 211 19.47 8.16 1.59
CA ALA A 211 20.22 9.37 1.90
C ALA A 211 19.38 10.40 2.69
N ASP A 212 18.14 10.63 2.28
CA ASP A 212 17.24 11.60 2.94
C ASP A 212 16.83 11.19 4.36
N VAL A 213 16.76 9.88 4.62
CA VAL A 213 16.42 9.33 5.95
C VAL A 213 17.65 9.30 6.85
N GLN A 214 18.85 9.09 6.32
CA GLN A 214 20.10 9.09 7.09
C GLN A 214 20.61 10.50 7.43
N ALA A 215 20.24 11.51 6.64
CA ALA A 215 20.65 12.89 6.85
C ALA A 215 19.89 13.61 7.99
N LYS A 216 18.95 12.93 8.66
CA LYS A 216 18.07 13.47 9.70
C LYS A 216 18.16 12.64 10.97
#